data_AF-A0A7Z6TCD1-F1
#
_entry.id   AF-A0A7Z6TCD1-F1
#
_cell.length_a   1.000
_cell.length_b   1.000
_cell.length_c   1.000
_cell.angle_alpha   90.00
_cell.angle_beta   90.00
_cell.angle_gamma   90.00
#
_symmetry.space_group_name_H-M   'P 1'
#
loop_
_entity.id
_entity.type
_entity.pdbx_description
1 polymer ?
#
loop_
_entity_poly.entity_id
_entity_poly.type
_entity_poly.pdbx_seq_one_letter_code
_entity_poly.pdbx_strand_id
1 'polypeptide(L)'
;MPLLYSEGNVAARVALEREVRGWSTTELAERVTRAGVKMNQTAVWRIENGTPRRRINLDEALAFSRVFELPLEELMSPPLEGLDIASRRLVQEAVEAFYETRDARDRLHHAVVAIADHIKAHPDSSRAIHEQCLRLMGDERDARTLSGDIEDGGHY
;
A
#
# COMPACT_ATOMS: atom_id res chain seq x y z
N MET A 1 -5.25 -2.39 -4.29
CA MET A 1 -3.91 -2.15 -3.74
C MET A 1 -3.17 -3.48 -3.66
N PRO A 2 -2.07 -3.70 -4.39
CA PRO A 2 -1.18 -4.82 -4.07
C PRO A 2 -0.72 -4.62 -2.62
N LEU A 3 -0.90 -5.62 -1.77
CA LEU A 3 -0.40 -5.55 -0.40
C LEU A 3 1.13 -5.42 -0.45
N LEU A 4 1.69 -4.42 0.23
CA LEU A 4 3.14 -4.23 0.33
C LEU A 4 3.84 -5.48 0.89
N TYR A 5 3.10 -6.24 1.70
CA TYR A 5 3.48 -7.53 2.22
C TYR A 5 2.57 -8.59 1.61
N SER A 6 3.12 -9.40 0.72
CA SER A 6 2.40 -10.53 0.14
C SER A 6 3.26 -11.78 0.17
N GLU A 7 2.61 -12.93 0.24
CA GLU A 7 3.27 -14.23 0.09
C GLU A 7 3.99 -14.35 -1.26
N GLY A 8 3.51 -13.63 -2.29
CA GLY A 8 4.19 -13.50 -3.57
C GLY A 8 5.53 -12.76 -3.48
N ASN A 9 5.64 -11.75 -2.62
CA ASN A 9 6.89 -10.99 -2.42
C ASN A 9 7.95 -11.86 -1.74
N VAL A 10 7.55 -12.68 -0.77
CA VAL A 10 8.47 -13.62 -0.10
C VAL A 10 9.05 -14.60 -1.11
N ALA A 11 8.23 -15.19 -1.98
CA ALA A 11 8.72 -16.11 -3.00
C ALA A 11 9.69 -15.45 -4.00
N ALA A 12 9.39 -14.22 -4.43
CA ALA A 12 10.27 -13.45 -5.30
C ALA A 12 11.60 -13.11 -4.60
N ARG A 13 11.56 -12.73 -3.33
CA ARG A 13 12.75 -12.48 -2.51
C ARG A 13 13.59 -13.74 -2.33
N VAL A 14 12.98 -14.89 -2.04
CA VAL A 14 13.68 -16.18 -1.90
C VAL A 14 14.49 -16.49 -3.16
N ALA A 15 13.90 -16.32 -4.35
CA ALA A 15 14.60 -16.53 -5.62
C ALA A 15 15.78 -15.54 -5.79
N LEU A 16 15.55 -14.25 -5.55
CA LEU A 16 16.59 -13.22 -5.64
C LEU A 16 17.77 -13.49 -4.69
N GLU A 17 17.50 -13.68 -3.41
CA GLU A 17 18.55 -13.86 -2.39
C GLU A 17 19.37 -15.13 -2.65
N ARG A 18 18.73 -16.19 -3.17
CA ARG A 18 19.39 -17.42 -3.63
C ARG A 18 20.33 -17.14 -4.79
N GLU A 19 19.87 -16.40 -5.81
CA GLU A 19 20.64 -16.10 -7.02
C GLU A 19 21.82 -15.17 -6.73
N VAL A 20 21.61 -14.11 -5.96
CA VAL A 20 22.67 -13.17 -5.55
C VAL A 20 23.79 -13.88 -4.78
N ARG A 21 23.46 -14.88 -3.97
CA ARG A 21 24.44 -15.68 -3.21
C ARG A 21 25.01 -16.86 -3.99
N GLY A 22 24.58 -17.07 -5.25
CA GLY A 22 25.05 -18.17 -6.09
C GLY A 22 24.64 -19.56 -5.58
N TRP A 23 23.55 -19.65 -4.82
CA TRP A 23 23.11 -20.91 -4.23
C TRP A 23 22.24 -21.72 -5.20
N SER A 24 22.44 -23.04 -5.22
CA SER A 24 21.47 -23.93 -5.85
C SER A 24 20.20 -24.06 -4.98
N THR A 25 19.09 -24.53 -5.57
CA THR A 25 17.86 -24.83 -4.83
C THR A 25 18.06 -25.92 -3.77
N THR A 26 18.98 -26.87 -4.00
CA THR A 26 19.38 -27.89 -3.02
C THR A 26 20.09 -27.25 -1.85
N GLU A 27 21.04 -26.37 -2.13
CA GLU A 27 21.84 -25.74 -1.08
C GLU A 27 21.02 -24.81 -0.19
N LEU A 28 20.06 -24.08 -0.78
CA LEU A 28 19.11 -23.31 0.01
C LEU A 28 18.24 -24.23 0.89
N ALA A 29 17.75 -25.35 0.36
CA ALA A 29 16.97 -26.30 1.13
C ALA A 29 17.75 -26.88 2.33
N GLU A 30 19.03 -27.20 2.14
CA GLU A 30 19.92 -27.66 3.21
C GLU A 30 20.12 -26.60 4.29
N ARG A 31 20.32 -25.33 3.90
CA ARG A 31 20.46 -24.21 4.84
C ARG A 31 19.19 -23.99 5.66
N VAL A 32 18.02 -24.00 5.02
CA VAL A 32 16.72 -23.87 5.70
C VAL A 32 16.47 -25.05 6.64
N THR A 33 16.83 -26.27 6.22
CA THR A 33 16.78 -27.47 7.08
C THR A 33 17.68 -27.32 8.30
N ARG A 34 18.90 -26.79 8.12
CA ARG A 34 19.82 -26.50 9.22
C ARG A 34 19.29 -25.41 10.17
N ALA A 35 18.48 -24.49 9.66
CA ALA A 35 17.78 -23.48 10.45
C ALA A 35 16.53 -24.01 11.20
N GLY A 36 16.30 -25.33 11.15
CA GLY A 36 15.28 -26.02 11.95
C GLY A 36 13.97 -26.31 11.21
N VAL A 37 13.86 -26.01 9.91
CA VAL A 37 12.65 -26.26 9.11
C VAL A 37 12.96 -27.20 7.97
N LYS A 38 12.38 -28.41 8.02
CA LYS A 38 12.60 -29.44 6.99
C LYS A 38 12.19 -28.93 5.60
N MET A 39 13.16 -28.76 4.72
CA MET A 39 12.98 -28.25 3.36
C MET A 39 13.73 -29.15 2.38
N ASN A 40 13.16 -29.38 1.19
CA ASN A 40 13.83 -30.11 0.11
C ASN A 40 13.93 -29.25 -1.15
N GLN A 41 14.79 -29.66 -2.08
CA GLN A 41 15.02 -28.94 -3.34
C GLN A 41 13.72 -28.67 -4.11
N THR A 42 12.84 -29.67 -4.21
CA THR A 42 11.55 -29.56 -4.91
C THR A 42 10.63 -28.53 -4.26
N ALA A 43 10.65 -28.43 -2.94
CA ALA A 43 9.84 -27.45 -2.20
C ALA A 43 10.32 -26.03 -2.47
N VAL A 44 11.64 -25.80 -2.48
CA VAL A 44 12.23 -24.51 -2.90
C VAL A 44 11.84 -24.17 -4.33
N TRP A 45 12.00 -25.11 -5.27
CA TRP A 45 11.62 -24.87 -6.66
C TRP A 45 10.13 -24.54 -6.83
N ARG A 46 9.23 -25.22 -6.08
CA ARG A 46 7.79 -24.93 -6.12
C ARG A 46 7.41 -23.59 -5.47
N ILE A 47 8.19 -23.12 -4.50
CA ILE A 47 8.04 -21.76 -3.95
C ILE A 47 8.39 -20.73 -5.03
N GLU A 48 9.52 -20.90 -5.71
CA GLU A 48 10.02 -19.93 -6.67
C GLU A 48 9.19 -19.93 -7.97
N ASN A 49 8.94 -21.12 -8.54
CA ASN A 49 8.48 -21.31 -9.92
C ASN A 49 7.15 -22.08 -10.06
N GLY A 50 6.53 -22.52 -8.96
CA GLY A 50 5.34 -23.36 -9.03
C GLY A 50 4.10 -22.64 -9.57
N THR A 51 3.24 -23.38 -10.30
CA THR A 51 1.93 -22.91 -10.79
C THR A 51 0.85 -23.99 -10.50
N PRO A 52 -0.04 -23.81 -9.50
CA PRO A 52 -0.06 -22.72 -8.53
C PRO A 52 1.16 -22.75 -7.60
N ARG A 53 1.57 -21.56 -7.15
CA ARG A 53 2.75 -21.42 -6.29
C ARG A 53 2.54 -22.10 -4.94
N ARG A 54 3.57 -22.79 -4.43
CA ARG A 54 3.53 -23.39 -3.08
C ARG A 54 3.50 -22.29 -2.03
N ARG A 55 2.56 -22.42 -1.08
CA ARG A 55 2.46 -21.51 0.07
C ARG A 55 3.63 -21.68 1.04
N ILE A 56 4.03 -20.58 1.67
CA ILE A 56 5.07 -20.50 2.70
C ILE A 56 4.38 -20.27 4.04
N ASN A 57 4.61 -21.16 5.01
CA ASN A 57 4.10 -20.95 6.36
C ASN A 57 5.01 -20.03 7.20
N LEU A 58 4.56 -19.64 8.41
CA LEU A 58 5.30 -18.73 9.26
C LEU A 58 6.68 -19.26 9.68
N ASP A 59 6.78 -20.55 10.01
CA ASP A 59 8.05 -21.16 10.40
C ASP A 59 9.06 -21.14 9.25
N GLU A 60 8.61 -21.43 8.03
CA GLU A 60 9.42 -21.33 6.81
C GLU A 60 9.86 -19.89 6.56
N ALA A 61 8.98 -18.91 6.72
CA ALA A 61 9.32 -17.50 6.58
C ALA A 61 10.38 -17.06 7.61
N LEU A 62 10.25 -17.49 8.87
CA LEU A 62 11.25 -17.24 9.91
C LEU A 62 12.57 -17.96 9.65
N ALA A 63 12.54 -19.15 9.05
CA ALA A 63 13.74 -19.86 8.63
C ALA A 63 14.45 -19.15 7.47
N PHE A 64 13.72 -18.68 6.45
CA PHE A 64 14.29 -17.87 5.37
C PHE A 64 14.88 -16.56 5.89
N SER A 65 14.18 -15.86 6.79
CA SER A 65 14.68 -14.65 7.46
C SER A 65 16.03 -14.90 8.14
N ARG A 66 16.16 -16.01 8.88
CA ARG A 66 17.44 -16.40 9.51
C ARG A 66 18.52 -16.80 8.50
N VAL A 67 18.18 -17.54 7.47
CA VAL A 67 19.14 -18.02 6.45
C VAL A 67 19.68 -16.88 5.59
N PHE A 68 18.84 -15.89 5.28
CA PHE A 68 19.24 -14.73 4.48
C PHE A 68 19.76 -13.56 5.32
N GLU A 69 19.66 -13.65 6.64
CA GLU A 69 19.99 -12.59 7.60
C GLU A 69 19.21 -11.30 7.34
N LEU A 70 17.94 -11.44 6.94
CA LEU A 70 17.03 -10.35 6.64
C LEU A 70 15.92 -10.27 7.69
N PRO A 71 15.53 -9.07 8.17
CA PRO A 71 14.31 -8.91 8.93
C PRO A 71 13.09 -9.47 8.18
N LEU A 72 12.12 -10.05 8.90
CA LEU A 72 10.92 -10.62 8.27
C LEU A 72 10.15 -9.58 7.44
N GLU A 73 10.10 -8.32 7.89
CA GLU A 73 9.52 -7.19 7.14
C GLU A 73 10.19 -6.99 5.77
N GLU A 74 11.52 -7.11 5.70
CA GLU A 74 12.28 -7.00 4.45
C GLU A 74 12.09 -8.23 3.55
N LEU A 75 12.00 -9.42 4.14
CA LEU A 75 11.70 -10.66 3.41
C LEU A 75 10.33 -10.58 2.71
N MET A 76 9.34 -9.95 3.33
CA MET A 76 7.98 -9.79 2.80
C MET A 76 7.81 -8.59 1.85
N SER A 77 8.85 -7.74 1.72
CA SER A 77 8.81 -6.56 0.86
C SER A 77 9.21 -6.89 -0.58
N PRO A 78 8.67 -6.20 -1.60
CA PRO A 78 9.06 -6.42 -2.99
C PRO A 78 10.57 -6.28 -3.17
N PRO A 79 11.22 -7.17 -3.96
CA PRO A 79 12.62 -7.01 -4.35
C PRO A 79 12.77 -5.81 -5.29
N LEU A 80 12.78 -4.61 -4.72
CA LEU A 80 13.17 -3.39 -5.42
C LEU A 80 14.68 -3.22 -5.25
N GLU A 81 15.42 -3.37 -6.35
CA GLU A 81 16.84 -3.07 -6.40
C GLU A 81 17.09 -1.61 -5.96
N GLY A 82 18.07 -1.38 -5.08
CA GLY A 82 18.64 -0.05 -4.82
C GLY A 82 17.97 0.81 -3.74
N LEU A 83 16.92 0.35 -3.04
CA LEU A 83 16.33 1.11 -1.92
C LEU A 83 16.52 0.42 -0.58
N ASP A 84 17.01 1.15 0.43
CA ASP A 84 17.06 0.69 1.83
C ASP A 84 15.67 0.69 2.49
N ILE A 85 15.57 0.12 3.71
CA ILE A 85 14.31 0.01 4.46
C ILE A 85 13.70 1.39 4.76
N ALA A 86 14.51 2.39 5.09
CA ALA A 86 14.02 3.72 5.44
C ALA A 86 13.37 4.39 4.22
N SER A 87 14.03 4.28 3.07
CA SER A 87 13.57 4.76 1.77
C SER A 87 12.25 4.09 1.36
N ARG A 88 12.13 2.77 1.58
CA ARG A 88 10.88 2.03 1.32
C ARG A 88 9.72 2.55 2.18
N ARG A 89 9.96 2.81 3.47
CA ARG A 89 8.94 3.34 4.38
C ARG A 89 8.46 4.72 3.96
N LEU A 90 9.38 5.60 3.55
CA LEU A 90 9.03 6.93 3.04
C LEU A 90 8.17 6.86 1.77
N VAL A 91 8.52 5.98 0.83
CA VAL A 91 7.72 5.77 -0.39
C VAL A 91 6.33 5.24 -0.03
N GLN A 92 6.24 4.32 0.95
CA GLN A 92 4.96 3.78 1.39
C GLN A 92 4.06 4.86 1.98
N GLU A 93 4.58 5.64 2.92
CA GLU A 93 3.86 6.74 3.54
C GLU A 93 3.39 7.76 2.49
N ALA A 94 4.23 8.09 1.52
CA ALA A 94 3.88 9.00 0.43
C ALA A 94 2.76 8.45 -0.47
N VAL A 95 2.80 7.16 -0.80
CA VAL A 95 1.76 6.50 -1.63
C VAL A 95 0.44 6.42 -0.88
N GLU A 96 0.45 6.05 0.40
CA GLU A 96 -0.75 6.02 1.25
C GLU A 96 -1.38 7.41 1.35
N ALA A 97 -0.59 8.42 1.72
CA ALA A 97 -1.05 9.80 1.82
C ALA A 97 -1.60 10.34 0.48
N PHE A 98 -1.00 9.94 -0.65
CA PHE A 98 -1.50 10.29 -1.98
C PHE A 98 -2.90 9.73 -2.24
N TYR A 99 -3.13 8.45 -1.96
CA TYR A 99 -4.45 7.84 -2.15
C TYR A 99 -5.49 8.41 -1.18
N GLU A 100 -5.12 8.63 0.09
CA GLU A 100 -6.00 9.27 1.07
C GLU A 100 -6.41 10.68 0.62
N THR A 101 -5.44 11.48 0.14
CA THR A 101 -5.71 12.82 -0.38
C THR A 101 -6.62 12.77 -1.60
N ARG A 102 -6.38 11.83 -2.52
CA ARG A 102 -7.21 11.65 -3.72
C ARG A 102 -8.64 11.28 -3.35
N ASP A 103 -8.82 10.31 -2.47
CA ASP A 103 -10.14 9.85 -2.05
C ASP A 103 -10.88 10.93 -1.23
N ALA A 104 -10.16 11.74 -0.44
CA ALA A 104 -10.73 12.90 0.23
C ALA A 104 -11.18 13.99 -0.75
N ARG A 105 -10.38 14.27 -1.79
CA ARG A 105 -10.75 15.20 -2.88
C ARG A 105 -11.95 14.72 -3.67
N ASP A 106 -11.99 13.45 -4.05
CA ASP A 106 -13.13 12.86 -4.76
C ASP A 106 -14.42 13.00 -3.92
N ARG A 107 -14.33 12.70 -2.63
CA ARG A 107 -15.47 12.87 -1.69
C ARG A 107 -15.92 14.32 -1.58
N LEU A 108 -14.98 15.26 -1.48
CA LEU A 108 -15.28 16.68 -1.41
C LEU A 108 -15.94 17.17 -2.69
N HIS A 109 -15.40 16.82 -3.85
CA HIS A 109 -15.99 17.14 -5.15
C HIS A 109 -17.44 16.64 -5.25
N HIS A 110 -17.70 15.39 -4.88
CA HIS A 110 -19.06 14.86 -4.88
C HIS A 110 -20.01 15.62 -3.93
N ALA A 111 -19.53 16.01 -2.75
CA ALA A 111 -20.33 16.79 -1.80
C ALA A 111 -20.64 18.20 -2.35
N VAL A 112 -19.65 18.87 -2.93
CA VAL A 112 -19.77 20.19 -3.57
C VAL A 112 -20.80 20.15 -4.70
N VAL A 113 -20.67 19.19 -5.62
CA VAL A 113 -21.62 19.00 -6.74
C VAL A 113 -23.04 18.76 -6.21
N ALA A 114 -23.20 17.91 -5.19
CA ALA A 114 -24.52 17.63 -4.61
C ALA A 114 -25.15 18.87 -3.96
N ILE A 115 -24.36 19.73 -3.31
CA ILE A 115 -24.83 20.99 -2.75
C ILE A 115 -25.22 21.96 -3.87
N ALA A 116 -24.40 22.08 -4.92
CA ALA A 116 -24.68 22.93 -6.07
C ALA A 116 -25.99 22.52 -6.76
N ASP A 117 -26.19 21.22 -6.99
CA ASP A 117 -27.45 20.66 -7.54
C ASP A 117 -28.65 20.95 -6.61
N HIS A 118 -28.45 20.84 -5.29
CA HIS A 118 -29.50 21.16 -4.32
C HIS A 118 -29.90 22.64 -4.37
N ILE A 119 -28.93 23.55 -4.42
CA ILE A 119 -29.15 25.00 -4.53
C ILE A 119 -29.86 25.33 -5.85
N LYS A 120 -29.45 24.69 -6.95
CA LYS A 120 -30.12 24.85 -8.25
C LYS A 120 -31.59 24.43 -8.20
N ALA A 121 -31.90 23.35 -7.47
CA ALA A 121 -33.27 22.90 -7.25
C ALA A 121 -34.05 23.75 -6.23
N HIS A 122 -33.37 24.42 -5.30
CA HIS A 122 -33.96 25.20 -4.21
C HIS A 122 -33.22 26.53 -3.99
N PRO A 123 -33.38 27.54 -4.87
CA PRO A 123 -32.55 28.75 -4.83
C PRO A 123 -32.58 29.51 -3.50
N ASP A 124 -33.70 29.48 -2.79
CA ASP A 124 -33.87 30.13 -1.48
C ASP A 124 -32.98 29.54 -0.38
N SER A 125 -32.46 28.31 -0.55
CA SER A 125 -31.59 27.66 0.44
C SER A 125 -30.13 28.10 0.37
N SER A 126 -29.71 28.76 -0.72
CA SER A 126 -28.32 29.15 -0.98
C SER A 126 -27.68 29.93 0.18
N ARG A 127 -28.36 30.99 0.64
CA ARG A 127 -27.87 31.84 1.74
C ARG A 127 -27.68 31.06 3.04
N ALA A 128 -28.65 30.21 3.39
CA ALA A 128 -28.61 29.44 4.63
C ALA A 128 -27.47 28.41 4.61
N ILE A 129 -27.21 27.80 3.46
CA ILE A 129 -26.10 26.85 3.26
C ILE A 129 -24.75 27.57 3.40
N HIS A 130 -24.58 28.75 2.78
CA HIS A 130 -23.36 29.54 2.91
C HIS A 130 -23.08 29.96 4.37
N GLU A 131 -24.10 30.46 5.08
CA GLU A 131 -23.99 30.82 6.50
C GLU A 131 -23.66 29.60 7.38
N GLN A 132 -24.17 28.42 7.03
CA GLN A 132 -23.86 27.17 7.72
C GLN A 132 -22.41 26.73 7.48
N CYS A 133 -21.89 26.82 6.26
CA CYS A 133 -20.49 26.53 5.93
C CYS A 133 -19.53 27.43 6.71
N LEU A 134 -19.78 28.75 6.73
CA LEU A 134 -19.00 29.73 7.50
C LEU A 134 -18.96 29.37 8.99
N ARG A 135 -20.10 29.01 9.57
CA ARG A 135 -20.20 28.66 10.99
C ARG A 135 -19.42 27.39 11.35
N LEU A 136 -19.43 26.40 10.47
CA LEU A 136 -18.77 25.12 10.72
C LEU A 136 -17.25 25.18 10.52
N MET A 137 -16.77 25.96 9.55
CA MET A 137 -15.34 25.99 9.22
C MET A 137 -14.52 26.87 10.14
N GLY A 138 -15.12 27.89 10.79
CA GLY A 138 -14.46 28.75 11.77
C GLY A 138 -13.35 29.67 11.22
N ASP A 139 -12.77 29.32 10.06
CA ASP A 139 -11.84 30.13 9.26
C ASP A 139 -12.57 30.70 8.03
N GLU A 140 -12.56 32.03 7.92
CA GLU A 140 -13.26 32.77 6.86
C GLU A 140 -12.64 32.56 5.47
N ARG A 141 -11.33 32.30 5.40
CA ARG A 141 -10.62 32.07 4.13
C ARG A 141 -10.99 30.70 3.55
N ASP A 142 -10.97 29.66 4.37
CA ASP A 142 -11.29 28.30 3.91
C ASP A 142 -12.77 28.16 3.57
N ALA A 143 -13.64 28.82 4.34
CA ALA A 143 -15.08 28.88 4.05
C ALA A 143 -15.39 29.58 2.73
N ARG A 144 -14.64 30.63 2.38
CA ARG A 144 -14.78 31.31 1.08
C ARG A 144 -14.34 30.41 -0.07
N THR A 145 -13.25 29.65 0.08
CA THR A 145 -12.81 28.67 -0.93
C THR A 145 -13.89 27.63 -1.20
N LEU A 146 -14.41 26.96 -0.16
CA LEU A 146 -15.46 25.96 -0.31
C LEU A 146 -16.75 26.53 -0.92
N SER A 147 -17.10 27.78 -0.55
CA SER A 147 -18.28 28.44 -1.11
C SER A 147 -18.11 28.73 -2.60
N GLY A 148 -16.90 29.13 -3.03
CA GLY A 148 -16.57 29.29 -4.45
C GLY A 148 -16.74 27.98 -5.22
N ASP A 149 -16.20 26.87 -4.70
CA ASP A 149 -16.33 25.55 -5.35
C ASP A 149 -17.80 25.12 -5.51
N ILE A 150 -18.65 25.44 -4.52
CA ILE A 150 -20.10 25.18 -4.58
C ILE A 150 -20.80 26.02 -5.65
N GLU A 151 -20.45 27.31 -5.75
CA GLU A 151 -21.00 28.20 -6.77
C GLU A 151 -20.58 27.80 -8.19
N ASP A 152 -19.32 27.38 -8.35
CA ASP A 152 -18.76 26.89 -9.62
C ASP A 152 -19.24 25.48 -9.98
N GLY A 153 -19.90 24.78 -9.05
CA GLY A 153 -20.45 23.44 -9.26
C GLY A 153 -19.37 22.36 -9.38
N GLY A 154 -18.21 22.56 -8.77
CA GLY A 154 -17.12 21.60 -8.79
C GLY A 154 -15.89 22.06 -8.02
N HIS A 155 -15.14 21.09 -7.51
CA HIS A 155 -13.82 21.29 -6.92
C HIS A 155 -12.76 20.66 -7.85
N TYR A 156 -11.75 21.43 -8.25
CA TYR A 156 -10.63 21.00 -9.12
C TYR A 156 -9.29 21.00 -8.39
#